data_AF-R7THZ8-F1
#
_entry.id   AF-R7THZ8-F1
#
_cell.length_a   1.000
_cell.length_b   1.000
_cell.length_c   1.000
_cell.angle_alpha   90.00
_cell.angle_beta   90.00
_cell.angle_gamma   90.00
#
_symmetry.space_group_name_H-M   'P 1'
#
loop_
_entity.id
_entity.type
_entity.pdbx_description
1 polymer ?
#
loop_
_entity_poly.entity_id
_entity_poly.type
_entity_poly.pdbx_seq_one_letter_code
_entity_poly.pdbx_strand_id
1 'polypeptide(L)'
;MSSWHHAGFRFDGRSNLGNRGLDLSKAHDQKAAVASFISTSLRTKPGLPIEYQTLKTNLTAYNRILKKTIRNAKSLHYRTIFTQSRNDPKQTWNAINNILNRNTKTDTNIEYLMKDNTRINFSKDITNHLNEFFTNIGQIIGSKIPSLNSSIDSYLQQTNNQVFDFVPITPTEIDIIIDNIKPKHSTGQDISTTLIKYLKFELRTLLTFKVNQMIAFTFPDTLKIAKVKPLFKKGDKHLCQSYRPISLLYAISKNPRKGHPSPNR
;
A
#
# COMPACT_ATOMS: atom_id res chain seq x y z
N MET A 1 -31.07 30.81 -50.65
CA MET A 1 -31.07 31.96 -49.71
C MET A 1 -30.98 31.38 -48.30
N SER A 2 -29.95 31.53 -47.46
CA SER A 2 -28.64 32.17 -47.52
C SER A 2 -27.79 31.64 -46.34
N SER A 3 -26.52 31.29 -46.60
CA SER A 3 -25.30 31.45 -45.77
C SER A 3 -25.37 31.30 -44.22
N TRP A 4 -24.79 30.24 -43.63
CA TRP A 4 -23.44 30.13 -43.01
C TRP A 4 -23.12 31.06 -41.81
N HIS A 5 -22.85 30.49 -40.61
CA HIS A 5 -21.49 30.49 -40.00
C HIS A 5 -21.37 29.70 -38.67
N HIS A 6 -20.13 29.22 -38.45
CA HIS A 6 -19.59 28.39 -37.36
C HIS A 6 -19.65 29.02 -35.96
N ALA A 7 -19.71 28.17 -34.92
CA ALA A 7 -18.74 28.18 -33.80
C ALA A 7 -18.90 26.90 -32.95
N GLY A 8 -17.95 25.98 -33.08
CA GLY A 8 -17.73 24.93 -32.08
C GLY A 8 -16.98 25.50 -30.89
N PHE A 9 -17.33 25.07 -29.67
CA PHE A 9 -16.47 25.20 -28.51
C PHE A 9 -16.34 23.85 -27.80
N ARG A 10 -15.16 23.26 -27.98
CA ARG A 10 -14.61 22.25 -27.07
C ARG A 10 -14.38 22.90 -25.71
N PHE A 11 -14.85 22.28 -24.64
CA PHE A 11 -14.34 22.55 -23.30
C PHE A 11 -13.28 21.50 -22.96
N ASP A 12 -12.05 21.75 -23.43
CA ASP A 12 -10.86 21.33 -22.70
C ASP A 12 -10.52 22.48 -21.74
N GLY A 13 -10.50 22.20 -20.44
CA GLY A 13 -10.41 23.23 -19.42
C GLY A 13 -10.01 22.66 -18.07
N ARG A 14 -8.76 22.16 -17.98
CA ARG A 14 -8.02 22.14 -16.72
C ARG A 14 -8.03 23.56 -16.15
N SER A 15 -8.96 23.85 -15.26
CA SER A 15 -8.83 24.97 -14.33
C SER A 15 -8.26 24.44 -13.03
N ASN A 16 -7.03 24.85 -12.80
CA ASN A 16 -6.26 24.71 -11.59
C ASN A 16 -7.02 25.43 -10.46
N LEU A 17 -7.93 24.73 -9.77
CA LEU A 17 -8.49 25.22 -8.51
C LEU A 17 -7.43 25.03 -7.43
N GLY A 18 -6.52 25.99 -7.42
CA GLY A 18 -5.67 26.28 -6.29
C GLY A 18 -6.51 26.31 -5.03
N ASN A 19 -5.93 25.69 -4.01
CA ASN A 19 -6.36 25.57 -2.63
C ASN A 19 -6.75 26.95 -2.04
N ARG A 20 -7.92 27.48 -2.40
CA ARG A 20 -8.59 28.51 -1.62
C ARG A 20 -9.41 27.73 -0.60
N GLY A 21 -8.89 27.63 0.62
CA GLY A 21 -9.70 27.24 1.76
C GLY A 21 -10.97 28.06 1.70
N LEU A 22 -12.10 27.39 1.41
CA LEU A 22 -13.41 27.96 1.64
C LEU A 22 -13.40 28.30 3.12
N ASP A 23 -13.32 29.59 3.41
CA ASP A 23 -13.34 30.13 4.75
C ASP A 23 -14.71 29.80 5.34
N LEU A 24 -14.79 28.61 5.94
CA LEU A 24 -15.98 28.04 6.54
C LEU A 24 -16.48 28.90 7.69
N SER A 25 -15.63 29.80 8.24
CA SER A 25 -16.04 30.79 9.23
C SER A 25 -17.02 31.79 8.61
N LYS A 26 -16.70 32.36 7.44
CA LYS A 26 -17.59 33.32 6.76
C LYS A 26 -18.91 32.71 6.33
N ALA A 27 -18.92 31.44 5.90
CA ALA A 27 -20.15 30.72 5.57
C ALA A 27 -20.98 30.38 6.82
N HIS A 28 -20.32 30.11 7.95
CA HIS A 28 -20.99 29.88 9.24
C HIS A 28 -21.58 31.19 9.79
N ASP A 29 -20.85 32.30 9.70
CA ASP A 29 -21.25 33.62 10.16
C ASP A 29 -22.42 34.17 9.34
N GLN A 30 -22.42 34.00 8.01
CA GLN A 30 -23.55 34.36 7.15
C GLN A 30 -24.80 33.52 7.47
N LYS A 31 -24.64 32.22 7.76
CA LYS A 31 -25.75 31.35 8.14
C LYS A 31 -26.32 31.70 9.52
N ALA A 32 -25.45 32.09 10.45
CA ALA A 32 -25.83 32.56 11.78
C ALA A 32 -26.54 33.93 11.71
N ALA A 33 -26.06 34.86 10.88
CA ALA A 33 -26.69 36.17 10.67
C ALA A 33 -28.09 36.04 10.03
N VAL A 34 -28.26 35.18 9.03
CA VAL A 34 -29.58 34.91 8.41
C VAL A 34 -30.52 34.23 9.41
N ALA A 35 -30.04 33.26 10.19
CA ALA A 35 -30.84 32.62 11.23
C ALA A 35 -31.25 33.60 12.34
N SER A 36 -30.36 34.52 12.73
CA SER A 36 -30.62 35.59 13.68
C SER A 36 -31.69 36.55 13.15
N PHE A 37 -31.52 37.07 11.93
CA PHE A 37 -32.47 37.98 11.29
C PHE A 37 -33.87 37.35 11.19
N ILE A 38 -33.97 36.11 10.70
CA ILE A 38 -35.23 35.37 10.64
C ILE A 38 -35.82 35.22 12.05
N SER A 39 -35.02 34.87 13.06
CA SER A 39 -35.50 34.71 14.44
C SER A 39 -35.99 36.01 15.08
N THR A 40 -35.37 37.14 14.75
CA THR A 40 -35.71 38.48 15.26
C THR A 40 -36.98 39.02 14.60
N SER A 41 -37.09 38.90 13.26
CA SER A 41 -38.30 39.29 12.51
C SER A 41 -39.55 38.48 12.86
N LEU A 42 -39.38 37.25 13.38
CA LEU A 42 -40.48 36.39 13.81
C LEU A 42 -40.95 36.67 15.24
N ARG A 43 -40.16 37.34 16.09
CA ARG A 43 -40.55 37.69 17.47
C ARG A 43 -41.37 38.97 17.56
N THR A 44 -41.32 39.84 16.55
CA THR A 44 -41.90 41.19 16.60
C THR A 44 -43.31 41.32 16.03
N LYS A 45 -43.97 40.23 15.60
CA LYS A 45 -45.38 40.24 15.17
C LYS A 45 -46.28 39.60 16.25
N PRO A 46 -47.16 40.37 16.93
CA PRO A 46 -48.11 39.81 17.88
C PRO A 46 -49.18 39.01 17.12
N GLY A 47 -49.35 37.73 17.49
CA GLY A 47 -50.24 36.79 16.80
C GLY A 47 -49.59 36.11 15.60
N LEU A 48 -48.53 35.31 15.81
CA LEU A 48 -48.05 34.37 14.79
C LEU A 48 -49.20 33.42 14.44
N PRO A 49 -49.63 33.34 13.15
CA PRO A 49 -50.75 32.49 12.77
C PRO A 49 -50.52 31.05 13.23
N ILE A 50 -51.56 30.37 13.70
CA ILE A 50 -51.55 28.94 14.05
C ILE A 50 -50.86 28.10 12.96
N GLU A 51 -51.01 28.52 11.71
CA GLU A 51 -50.35 27.99 10.52
C GLU A 51 -48.81 28.08 10.57
N TYR A 52 -48.22 29.17 11.06
CA TYR A 52 -46.77 29.31 11.21
C TYR A 52 -46.21 28.36 12.28
N GLN A 53 -46.89 28.26 13.43
CA GLN A 53 -46.46 27.32 14.48
C GLN A 53 -46.57 25.87 13.99
N THR A 54 -47.62 25.56 13.25
CA THR A 54 -47.83 24.26 12.59
C THR A 54 -46.74 23.97 11.55
N LEU A 55 -46.36 24.96 10.73
CA LEU A 55 -45.29 24.80 9.75
C LEU A 55 -43.93 24.57 10.42
N LYS A 56 -43.64 25.28 11.52
CA LYS A 56 -42.42 25.12 12.30
C LYS A 56 -42.34 23.74 12.95
N THR A 57 -43.42 23.27 13.59
CA THR A 57 -43.47 21.92 14.17
C THR A 57 -43.30 20.85 13.09
N ASN A 58 -43.98 20.98 11.96
CA ASN A 58 -43.82 20.08 10.81
C ASN A 58 -42.37 20.04 10.31
N LEU A 59 -41.74 21.19 10.07
CA LEU A 59 -40.36 21.27 9.60
C LEU A 59 -39.37 20.63 10.60
N THR A 60 -39.57 20.86 11.91
CA THR A 60 -38.74 20.20 12.94
C THR A 60 -38.94 18.69 12.96
N ALA A 61 -40.17 18.20 12.80
CA ALA A 61 -40.48 16.79 12.71
C ALA A 61 -39.85 16.14 11.47
N TYR A 62 -39.98 16.77 10.29
CA TYR A 62 -39.33 16.33 9.05
C TYR A 62 -37.81 16.28 9.18
N ASN A 63 -37.19 17.32 9.72
CA ASN A 63 -35.74 17.33 9.95
C ASN A 63 -35.29 16.23 10.92
N ARG A 64 -36.10 15.92 11.94
CA ARG A 64 -35.83 14.83 12.88
C ARG A 64 -35.89 13.47 12.17
N ILE A 65 -36.93 13.25 11.35
CA ILE A 65 -37.09 12.04 10.54
C ILE A 65 -35.93 11.91 9.57
N LEU A 66 -35.63 12.95 8.79
CA LEU A 66 -34.53 12.97 7.82
C LEU A 66 -33.18 12.64 8.48
N LYS A 67 -32.85 13.30 9.60
CA LYS A 67 -31.62 13.02 10.36
C LYS A 67 -31.57 11.58 10.88
N LYS A 68 -32.72 11.01 11.28
CA LYS A 68 -32.82 9.61 11.73
C LYS A 68 -32.63 8.66 10.54
N THR A 69 -33.29 8.90 9.42
CA THR A 69 -33.19 8.10 8.20
C THR A 69 -31.77 8.09 7.65
N ILE A 70 -31.10 9.25 7.60
CA ILE A 70 -29.69 9.35 7.18
C ILE A 70 -28.78 8.54 8.11
N ARG A 71 -28.98 8.63 9.43
CA ARG A 71 -28.20 7.84 10.41
C ARG A 71 -28.41 6.33 10.22
N ASN A 72 -29.66 5.91 10.07
CA ASN A 72 -30.02 4.50 9.85
C ASN A 72 -29.42 3.98 8.53
N ALA A 73 -29.52 4.75 7.45
CA ALA A 73 -28.96 4.39 6.16
C ALA A 73 -27.44 4.24 6.21
N LYS A 74 -26.72 5.17 6.85
CA LYS A 74 -25.27 5.08 7.05
C LYS A 74 -24.88 3.87 7.89
N SER A 75 -25.60 3.63 8.99
CA SER A 75 -25.37 2.47 9.87
C SER A 75 -25.57 1.16 9.11
N LEU A 76 -26.65 1.05 8.33
CA LEU A 76 -26.95 -0.14 7.54
C LEU A 76 -25.88 -0.38 6.47
N HIS A 77 -25.47 0.67 5.75
CA HIS A 77 -24.46 0.59 4.71
C HIS A 77 -23.12 0.03 5.24
N TYR A 78 -22.57 0.61 6.31
CA TYR A 78 -21.30 0.13 6.87
C TYR A 78 -21.43 -1.25 7.51
N ARG A 79 -22.57 -1.55 8.16
CA ARG A 79 -22.84 -2.90 8.67
C ARG A 79 -22.77 -3.94 7.56
N THR A 80 -23.37 -3.66 6.40
CA THR A 80 -23.33 -4.55 5.24
C THR A 80 -21.90 -4.76 4.75
N ILE A 81 -21.11 -3.68 4.59
CA ILE A 81 -19.70 -3.76 4.17
C ILE A 81 -18.88 -4.64 5.11
N PHE A 82 -19.00 -4.42 6.43
CA PHE A 82 -18.24 -5.20 7.42
C PHE A 82 -18.74 -6.66 7.53
N THR A 83 -20.03 -6.90 7.31
CA THR A 83 -20.59 -8.27 7.26
C THR A 83 -20.03 -9.03 6.06
N GLN A 84 -19.97 -8.40 4.88
CA GLN A 84 -19.39 -8.99 3.67
C GLN A 84 -17.88 -9.22 3.81
N SER A 85 -17.18 -8.36 4.54
CA SER A 85 -15.72 -8.42 4.72
C SER A 85 -15.27 -9.35 5.87
N ARG A 86 -16.19 -10.02 6.58
CA ARG A 86 -15.93 -10.73 7.85
C ARG A 86 -14.78 -11.75 7.78
N ASN A 87 -14.63 -12.44 6.65
CA ASN A 87 -13.62 -13.49 6.46
C ASN A 87 -12.41 -13.03 5.64
N ASP A 88 -12.37 -11.74 5.28
CA ASP A 88 -11.27 -11.15 4.51
C ASP A 88 -10.71 -9.91 5.26
N PRO A 89 -9.64 -10.09 6.05
CA PRO A 89 -8.99 -9.00 6.76
C PRO A 89 -8.56 -7.86 5.84
N LYS A 90 -8.19 -8.17 4.58
CA LYS A 90 -7.77 -7.15 3.61
C LYS A 90 -8.96 -6.28 3.20
N GLN A 91 -10.11 -6.88 2.93
CA GLN A 91 -11.32 -6.12 2.62
C GLN A 91 -11.80 -5.30 3.82
N THR A 92 -11.71 -5.85 5.03
CA THR A 92 -12.02 -5.13 6.27
C THR A 92 -11.16 -3.88 6.42
N TRP A 93 -9.84 -4.01 6.20
CA TRP A 93 -8.92 -2.87 6.25
C TRP A 93 -9.18 -1.84 5.13
N ASN A 94 -9.56 -2.30 3.93
CA ASN A 94 -9.96 -1.39 2.85
C ASN A 94 -11.20 -0.57 3.24
N ALA A 95 -12.21 -1.20 3.85
CA ALA A 95 -13.40 -0.52 4.33
C ALA A 95 -13.06 0.54 5.40
N ILE A 96 -12.19 0.19 6.36
CA ILE A 96 -11.71 1.13 7.38
C ILE A 96 -10.96 2.31 6.74
N ASN A 97 -10.06 2.03 5.79
CA ASN A 97 -9.30 3.08 5.12
C ASN A 97 -10.19 4.00 4.28
N ASN A 98 -11.24 3.48 3.66
CA ASN A 98 -12.25 4.27 2.96
C ASN A 98 -12.99 5.20 3.93
N ILE A 99 -13.45 4.68 5.08
CA ILE A 99 -14.16 5.46 6.10
C ILE A 99 -13.29 6.59 6.66
N LEU A 100 -12.02 6.29 6.92
CA LEU A 100 -11.07 7.24 7.49
C LEU A 100 -10.40 8.13 6.43
N ASN A 101 -10.81 8.01 5.16
CA ASN A 101 -10.23 8.69 4.00
C ASN A 101 -8.68 8.58 3.96
N ARG A 102 -8.15 7.41 4.32
CA ARG A 102 -6.71 7.13 4.38
C ARG A 102 -6.11 6.73 3.02
N ASN A 103 -6.92 6.66 1.97
CA ASN A 103 -6.50 6.29 0.61
C ASN A 103 -5.76 7.42 -0.12
N THR A 104 -4.85 8.09 0.56
CA THR A 104 -3.92 8.99 -0.11
C THR A 104 -2.89 8.13 -0.82
N LYS A 105 -2.78 8.27 -2.15
CA LYS A 105 -1.66 7.69 -2.89
C LYS A 105 -0.41 8.39 -2.37
N THR A 106 0.40 7.69 -1.59
CA THR A 106 1.70 8.21 -1.20
C THR A 106 2.55 8.24 -2.45
N ASP A 107 3.02 9.43 -2.84
CA ASP A 107 4.00 9.53 -3.90
C ASP A 107 5.25 8.74 -3.46
N THR A 108 5.59 7.74 -4.25
CA THR A 108 6.74 6.87 -4.00
C THR A 108 8.01 7.42 -4.63
N ASN A 109 7.90 8.52 -5.39
CA ASN A 109 9.04 9.10 -6.05
C ASN A 109 9.93 9.87 -5.04
N ILE A 110 11.23 9.72 -5.19
CA ILE A 110 12.21 10.45 -4.39
C ILE A 110 12.62 11.66 -5.21
N GLU A 111 12.19 12.85 -4.79
CA GLU A 111 12.49 14.09 -5.52
C GLU A 111 13.98 14.44 -5.44
N TYR A 112 14.56 14.30 -4.24
CA TYR A 112 15.98 14.50 -4.00
C TYR A 112 16.41 13.86 -2.67
N LEU A 113 17.71 13.65 -2.53
CA LEU A 113 18.37 13.27 -1.29
C LEU A 113 19.48 14.27 -0.95
N MET A 114 19.90 14.29 0.32
CA MET A 114 21.03 15.06 0.81
C MET A 114 22.23 14.12 0.99
N LYS A 115 23.35 14.41 0.32
CA LYS A 115 24.64 13.75 0.50
C LYS A 115 25.65 14.81 0.96
N ASP A 116 26.14 14.73 2.19
CA ASP A 116 27.16 15.65 2.74
C ASP A 116 26.80 17.14 2.55
N ASN A 117 25.56 17.51 2.92
CA ASN A 117 24.97 18.85 2.73
C ASN A 117 24.75 19.30 1.26
N THR A 118 24.98 18.43 0.28
CA THR A 118 24.66 18.68 -1.13
C THR A 118 23.35 18.01 -1.53
N ARG A 119 22.52 18.71 -2.30
CA ARG A 119 21.25 18.18 -2.83
C ARG A 119 21.50 17.39 -4.11
N ILE A 120 21.20 16.10 -4.11
CA ILE A 120 21.21 15.24 -5.29
C ILE A 120 19.78 14.98 -5.77
N ASN A 121 19.48 15.30 -7.03
CA ASN A 121 18.14 15.20 -7.62
C ASN A 121 18.10 14.38 -8.92
N PHE A 122 19.26 14.01 -9.47
CA PHE A 122 19.32 13.14 -10.64
C PHE A 122 19.09 11.68 -10.26
N SER A 123 18.23 10.99 -11.02
CA SER A 123 17.82 9.60 -10.76
C SER A 123 19.00 8.63 -10.59
N LYS A 124 20.04 8.77 -11.42
CA LYS A 124 21.25 7.94 -11.34
C LYS A 124 22.02 8.17 -10.05
N ASP A 125 22.21 9.42 -9.65
CA ASP A 125 22.96 9.79 -8.46
C ASP A 125 22.21 9.39 -7.18
N ILE A 126 20.89 9.59 -7.15
CA ILE A 126 20.01 9.10 -6.07
C ILE A 126 20.15 7.58 -5.93
N THR A 127 20.07 6.85 -7.05
CA THR A 127 20.14 5.38 -7.04
C THR A 127 21.51 4.90 -6.58
N ASN A 128 22.59 5.49 -7.07
CA ASN A 128 23.96 5.16 -6.67
C ASN A 128 24.18 5.44 -5.18
N HIS A 129 23.72 6.59 -4.69
CA HIS A 129 23.86 6.97 -3.28
C HIS A 129 23.10 6.03 -2.35
N LEU A 130 21.86 5.65 -2.71
CA LEU A 130 21.10 4.64 -1.97
C LEU A 130 21.77 3.27 -2.00
N ASN A 131 22.31 2.86 -3.15
CA ASN A 131 23.00 1.58 -3.28
C ASN A 131 24.25 1.53 -2.40
N GLU A 132 25.10 2.55 -2.50
CA GLU A 132 26.30 2.73 -1.66
C GLU A 132 25.94 2.70 -0.17
N PHE A 133 24.88 3.41 0.24
CA PHE A 133 24.40 3.38 1.62
C PHE A 133 23.95 1.97 2.04
N PHE A 134 23.10 1.30 1.25
CA PHE A 134 22.55 0.00 1.61
C PHE A 134 23.60 -1.12 1.65
N THR A 135 24.63 -1.08 0.81
CA THR A 135 25.72 -2.08 0.83
C THR A 135 26.66 -1.89 2.01
N ASN A 136 26.89 -0.64 2.44
CA ASN A 136 27.94 -0.33 3.40
C ASN A 136 27.43 -0.19 4.85
N ILE A 137 26.15 0.14 5.06
CA ILE A 137 25.62 0.42 6.39
C ILE A 137 25.77 -0.76 7.37
N GLY A 138 25.70 -2.00 6.87
CA GLY A 138 25.90 -3.20 7.68
C GLY A 138 27.32 -3.28 8.26
N GLN A 139 28.34 -3.00 7.44
CA GLN A 139 29.74 -2.99 7.89
C GLN A 139 30.00 -1.84 8.87
N ILE A 140 29.44 -0.65 8.61
CA ILE A 140 29.56 0.53 9.50
C ILE A 140 28.92 0.28 10.87
N ILE A 141 27.79 -0.42 10.92
CA ILE A 141 27.15 -0.79 12.19
C ILE A 141 27.97 -1.89 12.88
N GLY A 142 28.43 -2.90 12.12
CA GLY A 142 29.23 -4.00 12.63
C GLY A 142 30.54 -3.55 13.27
N SER A 143 31.24 -2.58 12.66
CA SER A 143 32.50 -2.04 13.20
C SER A 143 32.34 -1.26 14.51
N LYS A 144 31.11 -0.87 14.87
CA LYS A 144 30.79 -0.22 16.16
C LYS A 144 30.49 -1.22 17.27
N ILE A 145 30.35 -2.51 16.96
CA ILE A 145 30.12 -3.55 17.95
C ILE A 145 31.47 -3.88 18.61
N PRO A 146 31.58 -3.83 19.96
CA PRO A 146 32.82 -4.17 20.65
C PRO A 146 33.27 -5.60 20.33
N SER A 147 34.57 -5.78 20.11
CA SER A 147 35.16 -7.11 19.98
C SER A 147 35.15 -7.82 21.34
N LEU A 148 34.46 -8.95 21.43
CA LEU A 148 34.48 -9.84 22.60
C LEU A 148 35.57 -10.90 22.39
N ASN A 149 36.29 -11.23 23.46
CA ASN A 149 37.31 -12.31 23.46
C ASN A 149 36.71 -13.72 23.61
N SER A 150 35.39 -13.86 23.56
CA SER A 150 34.68 -15.14 23.67
C SER A 150 34.53 -15.79 22.30
N SER A 151 34.94 -17.05 22.16
CA SER A 151 34.62 -17.83 20.95
C SER A 151 33.10 -17.99 20.80
N ILE A 152 32.61 -18.01 19.56
CA ILE A 152 31.21 -18.32 19.22
C ILE A 152 30.79 -19.65 19.86
N ASP A 153 31.71 -20.63 19.93
CA ASP A 153 31.48 -21.96 20.50
C ASP A 153 31.01 -21.91 21.96
N SER A 154 31.40 -20.88 22.71
CA SER A 154 30.98 -20.70 24.11
C SER A 154 29.48 -20.42 24.28
N TYR A 155 28.81 -19.94 23.21
CA TYR A 155 27.37 -19.68 23.18
C TYR A 155 26.56 -20.81 22.54
N LEU A 156 27.23 -21.76 21.87
CA LEU A 156 26.58 -22.89 21.23
C LEU A 156 26.39 -24.00 22.26
N GLN A 157 25.14 -24.41 22.49
CA GLN A 157 24.87 -25.63 23.24
C GLN A 157 25.21 -26.84 22.36
N GLN A 158 25.69 -27.92 22.98
CA GLN A 158 25.97 -29.16 22.28
C GLN A 158 24.69 -29.68 21.61
N THR A 159 24.65 -29.61 20.29
CA THR A 159 23.52 -30.10 19.50
C THR A 159 23.57 -31.61 19.42
N ASN A 160 22.43 -32.28 19.51
CA ASN A 160 22.33 -33.69 19.14
C ASN A 160 22.85 -33.85 17.70
N ASN A 161 23.78 -34.79 17.47
CA ASN A 161 24.45 -35.08 16.19
C ASN A 161 23.49 -35.59 15.09
N GLN A 162 22.39 -34.88 14.83
CA GLN A 162 21.55 -35.17 13.68
C GLN A 162 22.28 -34.71 12.43
N VAL A 163 22.65 -35.66 11.58
CA VAL A 163 23.20 -35.39 10.27
C VAL A 163 22.09 -34.77 9.43
N PHE A 164 22.24 -33.49 9.11
CA PHE A 164 21.41 -32.84 8.10
C PHE A 164 21.96 -33.23 6.73
N ASP A 165 21.12 -33.84 5.89
CA ASP A 165 21.46 -34.15 4.52
C ASP A 165 20.34 -33.67 3.58
N PHE A 166 20.74 -33.23 2.39
CA PHE A 166 19.79 -32.77 1.39
C PHE A 166 19.29 -33.94 0.56
N VAL A 167 17.96 -34.13 0.54
CA VAL A 167 17.32 -35.08 -0.36
C VAL A 167 17.09 -34.42 -1.71
N PRO A 168 17.43 -35.08 -2.84
CA PRO A 168 17.13 -34.57 -4.17
C PRO A 168 15.64 -34.31 -4.37
N ILE A 169 15.31 -33.18 -5.01
CA ILE A 169 13.94 -32.83 -5.36
C ILE A 169 13.42 -33.71 -6.51
N THR A 170 12.14 -34.02 -6.44
CA THR A 170 11.40 -34.80 -7.42
C THR A 170 10.58 -33.92 -8.38
N PRO A 171 10.24 -34.41 -9.59
CA PRO A 171 9.37 -33.67 -10.51
C PRO A 171 8.00 -33.31 -9.92
N THR A 172 7.44 -34.17 -9.07
CA THR A 172 6.16 -33.96 -8.40
C THR A 172 6.25 -32.83 -7.38
N GLU A 173 7.35 -32.70 -6.66
CA GLU A 173 7.58 -31.56 -5.76
C GLU A 173 7.69 -30.25 -6.53
N ILE A 174 8.34 -30.25 -7.71
CA ILE A 174 8.37 -29.08 -8.60
C ILE A 174 6.96 -28.71 -9.07
N ASP A 175 6.14 -29.68 -9.44
CA ASP A 175 4.74 -29.43 -9.83
C ASP A 175 3.96 -28.77 -8.68
N ILE A 176 4.09 -29.29 -7.46
CA ILE A 176 3.47 -28.73 -6.25
C ILE A 176 3.96 -27.30 -6.00
N ILE A 177 5.25 -27.04 -6.16
CA ILE A 177 5.84 -25.71 -6.01
C ILE A 177 5.20 -24.75 -7.02
N ILE A 178 5.20 -25.09 -8.31
CA ILE A 178 4.67 -24.25 -9.39
C ILE A 178 3.17 -23.98 -9.20
N ASP A 179 2.40 -25.00 -8.80
CA ASP A 179 0.97 -24.88 -8.56
C ASP A 179 0.67 -23.93 -7.38
N ASN A 180 1.54 -23.92 -6.37
CA ASN A 180 1.39 -23.05 -5.19
C ASN A 180 1.91 -21.62 -5.36
N ILE A 181 2.70 -21.32 -6.40
CA ILE A 181 3.13 -19.96 -6.68
C ILE A 181 1.90 -19.08 -6.97
N LYS A 182 1.83 -17.87 -6.41
CA LYS A 182 0.75 -16.93 -6.71
C LYS A 182 0.92 -16.40 -8.15
N PRO A 183 -0.13 -16.46 -8.99
CA PRO A 183 -0.06 -15.91 -10.34
C PRO A 183 0.15 -14.39 -10.26
N LYS A 184 1.13 -13.91 -11.02
CA LYS A 184 1.48 -12.49 -11.10
C LYS A 184 1.95 -12.20 -12.52
N HIS A 185 1.24 -11.28 -13.18
CA HIS A 185 1.53 -10.87 -14.55
C HIS A 185 2.67 -9.87 -14.67
N SER A 186 3.11 -9.26 -13.56
CA SER A 186 4.20 -8.29 -13.61
C SER A 186 5.51 -8.99 -13.98
N THR A 187 6.09 -8.63 -15.11
CA THR A 187 7.44 -8.97 -15.51
C THR A 187 8.36 -7.78 -15.23
N GLY A 188 9.52 -8.06 -14.65
CA GLY A 188 10.61 -7.09 -14.51
C GLY A 188 11.74 -7.53 -15.43
N GLN A 189 12.91 -7.80 -14.85
CA GLN A 189 14.05 -8.46 -15.50
C GLN A 189 13.83 -9.98 -15.69
N ASP A 190 12.60 -10.47 -15.51
CA ASP A 190 12.29 -11.85 -15.14
C ASP A 190 10.96 -12.33 -15.76
N ILE A 191 10.77 -13.64 -15.77
CA ILE A 191 9.63 -14.39 -16.29
C ILE A 191 8.45 -14.27 -15.31
N SER A 192 7.24 -14.03 -15.84
CA SER A 192 6.03 -13.97 -15.00
C SER A 192 5.72 -15.34 -14.38
N THR A 193 5.21 -15.36 -13.15
CA THR A 193 4.80 -16.62 -12.52
C THR A 193 3.60 -17.26 -13.22
N THR A 194 2.80 -16.45 -13.93
CA THR A 194 1.72 -16.95 -14.79
C THR A 194 2.29 -17.74 -15.98
N LEU A 195 3.36 -17.25 -16.61
CA LEU A 195 4.03 -17.96 -17.70
C LEU A 195 4.72 -19.24 -17.21
N ILE A 196 5.36 -19.21 -16.05
CA ILE A 196 5.96 -20.41 -15.43
C ILE A 196 4.89 -21.49 -15.19
N LYS A 197 3.70 -21.10 -14.72
CA LYS A 197 2.56 -22.04 -14.57
C LYS A 197 2.05 -22.58 -15.90
N TYR A 198 2.01 -21.75 -16.93
CA TYR A 198 1.57 -22.16 -18.26
C TYR A 198 2.54 -23.19 -18.87
N LEU A 199 3.84 -22.96 -18.72
CA LEU A 199 4.91 -23.84 -19.21
C LEU A 199 5.33 -24.92 -18.18
N LYS A 200 4.43 -25.28 -17.26
CA LYS A 200 4.77 -26.16 -16.13
C LYS A 200 5.34 -27.49 -16.61
N PHE A 201 4.69 -28.13 -17.58
CA PHE A 201 5.07 -29.46 -18.05
C PHE A 201 6.42 -29.46 -18.77
N GLU A 202 6.71 -28.42 -19.53
CA GLU A 202 7.95 -28.22 -20.26
C GLU A 202 9.11 -27.88 -19.32
N LEU A 203 8.85 -27.05 -18.30
CA LEU A 203 9.86 -26.61 -17.34
C LEU A 203 10.14 -27.64 -16.24
N ARG A 204 9.20 -28.54 -15.93
CA ARG A 204 9.29 -29.48 -14.80
C ARG A 204 10.61 -30.26 -14.80
N THR A 205 10.94 -30.93 -15.90
CA THR A 205 12.14 -31.78 -15.98
C THR A 205 13.41 -30.92 -15.87
N LEU A 206 13.44 -29.79 -16.57
CA LEU A 206 14.58 -28.87 -16.56
C LEU A 206 14.81 -28.28 -15.16
N LEU A 207 13.75 -27.83 -14.49
CA LEU A 207 13.82 -27.26 -13.15
C LEU A 207 14.22 -28.30 -12.12
N THR A 208 13.71 -29.53 -12.19
CA THR A 208 14.10 -30.63 -11.31
C THR A 208 15.61 -30.87 -11.40
N PHE A 209 16.11 -31.02 -12.63
CA PHE A 209 17.55 -31.21 -12.87
C PHE A 209 18.37 -30.03 -12.34
N LYS A 210 17.98 -28.79 -12.66
CA LYS A 210 18.71 -27.60 -12.22
C LYS A 210 18.71 -27.41 -10.71
N VAL A 211 17.59 -27.69 -10.03
CA VAL A 211 17.51 -27.59 -8.56
C VAL A 211 18.41 -28.64 -7.89
N ASN A 212 18.39 -29.89 -8.36
CA ASN A 212 19.29 -30.92 -7.83
C ASN A 212 20.76 -30.59 -8.04
N GLN A 213 21.11 -30.03 -9.20
CA GLN A 213 22.46 -29.50 -9.44
C GLN A 213 22.83 -28.38 -8.46
N MET A 214 21.90 -27.47 -8.15
CA MET A 214 22.16 -26.39 -7.19
C MET A 214 22.31 -26.89 -5.75
N ILE A 215 21.57 -27.93 -5.36
CA ILE A 215 21.68 -28.57 -4.05
C ILE A 215 23.04 -29.27 -3.89
N ALA A 216 23.49 -29.98 -4.93
CA ALA A 216 24.74 -30.74 -4.89
C ALA A 216 26.00 -29.85 -5.03
N PHE A 217 25.90 -28.73 -5.76
CA PHE A 217 27.05 -27.89 -6.09
C PHE A 217 26.90 -26.47 -5.57
N THR A 218 26.62 -25.50 -6.47
CA THR A 218 26.66 -24.08 -6.16
C THR A 218 25.46 -23.37 -6.76
N PHE A 219 24.89 -22.45 -5.98
CA PHE A 219 23.82 -21.59 -6.45
C PHE A 219 24.35 -20.54 -7.46
N PRO A 220 23.76 -20.40 -8.66
CA PRO A 220 24.25 -19.52 -9.71
C PRO A 220 24.22 -18.04 -9.30
N ASP A 221 25.27 -17.29 -9.63
CA ASP A 221 25.35 -15.85 -9.32
C ASP A 221 24.28 -15.04 -10.03
N THR A 222 23.88 -15.43 -11.24
CA THR A 222 22.79 -14.79 -11.98
C THR A 222 21.47 -14.82 -11.20
N LEU A 223 21.23 -15.87 -10.42
CA LEU A 223 20.03 -16.01 -9.60
C LEU A 223 20.15 -15.33 -8.22
N LYS A 224 21.36 -14.90 -7.83
CA LYS A 224 21.60 -14.09 -6.61
C LYS A 224 21.30 -12.61 -6.83
N ILE A 225 21.25 -12.16 -8.08
CA ILE A 225 20.97 -10.77 -8.43
C ILE A 225 19.52 -10.42 -8.06
N ALA A 226 19.35 -9.26 -7.43
CA ALA A 226 18.05 -8.74 -7.03
C ALA A 226 17.89 -7.28 -7.48
N LYS A 227 16.68 -6.92 -7.91
CA LYS A 227 16.33 -5.51 -8.11
C LYS A 227 15.98 -4.90 -6.76
N VAL A 228 16.80 -3.96 -6.27
CA VAL A 228 16.55 -3.27 -5.01
C VAL A 228 15.60 -2.10 -5.24
N LYS A 229 14.49 -2.07 -4.50
CA LYS A 229 13.57 -0.93 -4.45
C LYS A 229 13.68 -0.24 -3.08
N PRO A 230 14.05 1.05 -3.00
CA PRO A 230 14.00 1.79 -1.75
C PRO A 230 12.53 2.00 -1.34
N LEU A 231 12.22 1.67 -0.09
CA LEU A 231 10.90 1.89 0.51
C LEU A 231 11.02 2.85 1.69
N PHE A 232 10.34 4.00 1.61
CA PHE A 232 10.31 4.94 2.72
C PHE A 232 9.71 4.29 3.96
N LYS A 233 10.40 4.41 5.09
CA LYS A 233 10.03 3.86 6.38
C LYS A 233 9.51 4.95 7.31
N LYS A 234 10.38 5.89 7.72
CA LYS A 234 10.09 6.99 8.65
C LYS A 234 11.23 8.02 8.66
N GLY A 235 10.97 9.21 9.18
CA GLY A 235 11.96 10.29 9.31
C GLY A 235 11.96 11.22 8.10
N ASP A 236 13.12 11.82 7.81
CA ASP A 236 13.27 12.74 6.68
C ASP A 236 13.37 12.00 5.34
N LYS A 237 12.48 12.32 4.40
CA LYS A 237 12.46 11.74 3.05
C LYS A 237 13.70 12.08 2.22
N HIS A 238 14.49 13.06 2.64
CA HIS A 238 15.68 13.47 1.93
C HIS A 238 16.95 12.77 2.44
N LEU A 239 16.82 11.81 3.37
CA LEU A 239 17.95 11.06 3.94
C LEU A 239 17.85 9.56 3.64
N CYS A 240 18.98 8.93 3.26
CA CYS A 240 19.04 7.50 2.93
C CYS A 240 18.59 6.58 4.09
N GLN A 241 18.92 6.94 5.34
CA GLN A 241 18.52 6.17 6.53
C GLN A 241 17.01 6.02 6.73
N SER A 242 16.21 6.88 6.08
CA SER A 242 14.76 6.83 6.13
C SER A 242 14.15 5.79 5.19
N TYR A 243 14.96 5.12 4.38
CA TYR A 243 14.54 4.10 3.43
C TYR A 243 15.04 2.71 3.82
N ARG A 244 14.28 1.68 3.45
CA ARG A 244 14.68 0.28 3.53
C ARG A 244 14.93 -0.28 2.13
N PRO A 245 15.98 -1.08 1.93
CA PRO A 245 16.16 -1.83 0.69
C PRO A 245 15.17 -3.01 0.64
N ILE A 246 14.32 -3.06 -0.38
CA ILE A 246 13.47 -4.22 -0.68
C ILE A 246 14.03 -4.92 -1.91
N SER A 247 14.62 -6.09 -1.71
CA SER A 247 15.15 -6.92 -2.80
C SER A 247 14.04 -7.69 -3.49
N LEU A 248 13.90 -7.46 -4.81
CA LEU A 248 13.01 -8.19 -5.69
C LEU A 248 13.82 -9.23 -6.46
N LEU A 249 13.71 -10.47 -6.01
CA LEU A 249 14.36 -11.65 -6.61
C LEU A 249 13.59 -12.18 -7.82
N TYR A 250 14.29 -12.96 -8.66
CA TYR A 250 13.67 -13.75 -9.74
C TYR A 250 12.61 -14.72 -9.17
N ALA A 251 11.55 -14.95 -9.92
CA ALA A 251 10.40 -15.78 -9.56
C ALA A 251 10.83 -17.20 -9.21
N ILE A 252 11.77 -17.75 -9.97
CA ILE A 252 12.35 -19.08 -9.73
C ILE A 252 13.27 -19.14 -8.51
N SER A 253 13.85 -18.01 -8.10
CA SER A 253 14.69 -17.91 -6.88
C SER A 253 13.87 -17.58 -5.62
N LYS A 254 12.56 -17.40 -5.77
CA LYS A 254 11.68 -16.97 -4.69
C LYS A 254 10.94 -18.17 -4.09
N ASN A 255 11.15 -18.43 -2.81
CA ASN A 255 10.38 -19.45 -2.10
C ASN A 255 8.88 -19.12 -2.10
N PRO A 256 8.01 -20.06 -2.49
CA PRO A 256 6.57 -19.90 -2.34
C PRO A 256 6.24 -19.90 -0.84
N ARG A 257 5.99 -18.71 -0.28
CA ARG A 257 5.41 -18.60 1.06
C ARG A 257 3.95 -19.07 1.02
N LYS A 258 3.74 -20.33 1.37
CA LYS A 258 2.57 -20.76 2.14
C LYS A 258 3.09 -21.64 3.26
N GLY A 259 2.65 -21.35 4.49
CA GLY A 259 2.84 -22.26 5.61
C GLY A 259 2.15 -23.56 5.26
N HIS A 260 2.92 -24.57 4.86
CA HIS A 260 2.48 -25.93 5.05
C HIS A 260 2.50 -26.16 6.56
N PRO A 261 1.45 -26.76 7.16
CA PRO A 261 1.65 -27.48 8.39
C PRO A 261 2.72 -28.52 8.06
N SER A 262 3.87 -28.45 8.73
CA SER A 262 4.80 -29.55 8.72
C SER A 262 3.99 -30.79 9.12
N PRO A 263 3.95 -31.87 8.31
CA PRO A 263 3.46 -33.12 8.85
C PRO A 263 4.39 -33.44 10.02
N ASN A 264 3.81 -33.68 11.19
CA ASN A 264 4.55 -34.11 12.37
C ASN A 264 5.59 -35.15 11.95
N ARG A 265 6.87 -34.82 12.14
CA ARG A 265 7.96 -35.75 12.29
C ARG A 265 8.57 -35.49 13.66
#